data_AF-A0A352KRJ0-F1
#
_entry.id   AF-A0A352KRJ0-F1
#
_cell.length_a   1.000
_cell.length_b   1.000
_cell.length_c   1.000
_cell.angle_alpha   90.00
_cell.angle_beta   90.00
_cell.angle_gamma   90.00
#
_symmetry.space_group_name_H-M   'P 1'
#
loop_
_entity.id
_entity.type
_entity.pdbx_description
1 polymer ?
#
loop_
_entity_poly.entity_id
_entity_poly.type
_entity_poly.pdbx_seq_one_letter_code
_entity_poly.pdbx_strand_id
1 'polypeptide(L)'
;MFLRLALSSLWSRKGSALLTFLAITVSVFVLLGVEQIRHQAKNSFGNTVSGIDLIVGARTGDINLLLYSVFRLGNATNNIAWASYQQIA
;
A
#
# COMPACT_ATOMS: atom_id res chain seq x y z
N MET A 1 21.06 18.23 35.97
CA MET A 1 22.20 19.00 35.42
C MET A 1 22.37 18.80 33.91
N PHE A 2 22.46 17.55 33.42
CA PHE A 2 22.68 17.25 31.99
C PHE A 2 21.59 17.72 31.01
N LEU A 3 20.30 17.56 31.34
CA LEU A 3 19.19 18.01 30.47
C LEU A 3 19.20 19.53 30.22
N ARG A 4 19.53 20.33 31.25
CA ARG A 4 19.63 21.80 31.10
C ARG A 4 20.77 22.22 30.19
N LEU A 5 21.91 21.54 30.27
CA LEU A 5 23.06 21.76 29.38
C LEU A 5 22.75 21.33 27.94
N ALA A 6 22.09 20.18 27.76
CA ALA A 6 21.66 19.70 26.45
C ALA A 6 20.66 20.66 25.78
N LEU A 7 19.65 21.14 26.51
CA LEU A 7 18.72 22.15 25.99
C LEU A 7 19.41 23.47 25.66
N SER A 8 20.33 23.94 26.51
CA SER A 8 21.09 25.16 26.26
C SER A 8 21.99 25.03 25.01
N SER A 9 22.60 23.85 24.81
CA SER A 9 23.39 23.53 23.61
C SER A 9 22.53 23.46 22.34
N LEU A 10 21.33 22.86 22.43
CA LEU A 10 20.37 22.86 21.32
C LEU A 10 19.96 24.29 20.94
N TRP A 11 19.79 25.16 21.93
CA TRP A 11 19.39 26.55 21.72
C TRP A 11 20.53 27.45 21.19
N SER A 12 21.79 27.06 21.41
CA SER A 12 22.95 27.69 20.76
C SER A 12 23.03 27.35 19.26
N ARG A 13 22.49 26.19 18.84
CA ARG A 13 22.57 25.67 17.46
C ARG A 13 21.19 25.46 16.84
N LYS A 14 20.28 26.42 17.02
CA LYS A 14 18.86 26.30 16.60
C LYS A 14 18.68 25.93 15.13
N GLY A 15 19.50 26.50 14.23
CA GLY A 15 19.41 26.24 12.79
C GLY A 15 19.71 24.78 12.43
N SER A 16 20.85 24.25 12.88
CA SER A 16 21.23 22.85 12.63
C SER A 16 20.28 21.88 13.34
N ALA A 17 19.89 22.17 14.58
CA ALA A 17 18.94 21.34 15.32
C ALA A 17 17.56 21.26 14.62
N LEU A 18 17.08 22.38 14.08
CA LEU A 18 15.83 22.42 13.31
C LEU A 18 15.94 21.60 12.02
N LEU A 19 17.05 21.73 11.28
CA LEU A 19 17.29 20.93 10.08
C LEU A 19 17.29 19.43 10.37
N THR A 20 18.00 19.00 11.43
CA THR A 20 18.04 17.60 11.84
C THR A 20 16.66 17.11 12.27
N PHE A 21 15.91 17.92 13.03
CA PHE A 21 14.55 17.59 13.44
C PHE A 21 13.62 17.40 12.25
N LEU A 22 13.67 18.31 11.26
CA LEU A 22 12.89 18.20 10.03
C LEU A 22 13.29 16.96 9.22
N ALA A 23 14.58 16.67 9.09
CA ALA A 23 15.06 15.48 8.38
C ALA A 23 14.54 14.19 9.01
N ILE A 24 14.61 14.07 10.35
CA ILE A 24 14.08 12.91 11.08
C ILE A 24 12.56 12.83 10.90
N THR A 25 11.87 13.96 11.01
CA THR A 25 10.41 14.03 10.84
C THR A 25 9.99 13.52 9.47
N VAL A 26 10.62 14.00 8.39
CA VAL A 26 10.33 13.56 7.03
C VAL A 26 10.62 12.07 6.86
N SER A 27 11.75 11.59 7.38
CA SER A 27 12.12 10.17 7.31
C SER A 27 11.08 9.26 7.96
N VAL A 28 10.67 9.59 9.19
CA VAL A 28 9.65 8.82 9.93
C VAL A 28 8.27 8.96 9.28
N PHE A 29 7.92 10.16 8.81
CA PHE A 29 6.64 10.42 8.14
C PHE A 29 6.48 9.57 6.88
N VAL A 30 7.52 9.46 6.04
CA VAL A 30 7.48 8.60 4.85
C VAL A 30 7.27 7.14 5.23
N LEU A 31 7.99 6.64 6.24
CA LEU A 31 7.86 5.27 6.69
C LEU A 31 6.44 4.96 7.18
N LEU A 32 5.89 5.82 8.04
CA LEU A 32 4.52 5.69 8.55
C LEU A 32 3.48 5.87 7.45
N GLY A 33 3.69 6.79 6.52
CA GLY A 33 2.80 7.04 5.40
C GLY A 33 2.67 5.84 4.47
N VAL A 34 3.79 5.21 4.10
CA VAL A 34 3.80 4.00 3.28
C VAL A 34 3.09 2.86 4.01
N GLU A 35 3.38 2.68 5.29
CA GLU A 35 2.77 1.63 6.11
C GLU A 35 1.25 1.82 6.24
N GLN A 36 0.80 3.06 6.45
CA GLN A 36 -0.60 3.41 6.52
C GLN A 36 -1.32 3.15 5.19
N ILE A 37 -0.72 3.54 4.07
CA ILE A 37 -1.27 3.25 2.74
C ILE A 37 -1.36 1.75 2.50
N ARG A 38 -0.32 0.99 2.87
CA ARG A 38 -0.30 -0.47 2.76
C ARG A 38 -1.43 -1.11 3.58
N HIS A 39 -1.61 -0.68 4.82
CA HIS A 39 -2.68 -1.14 5.69
C HIS A 39 -4.06 -0.80 5.14
N GLN A 40 -4.27 0.43 4.69
CA GLN A 40 -5.53 0.86 4.09
C GLN A 40 -5.84 0.06 2.83
N ALA A 41 -4.86 -0.13 1.94
CA ALA A 41 -5.02 -0.95 0.77
C ALA A 41 -5.46 -2.37 1.16
N LYS A 42 -4.77 -3.02 2.10
CA LYS A 42 -5.14 -4.37 2.58
C LYS A 42 -6.54 -4.44 3.17
N ASN A 43 -6.96 -3.42 3.93
CA ASN A 43 -8.31 -3.35 4.48
C ASN A 43 -9.36 -3.14 3.39
N SER A 44 -9.07 -2.28 2.41
CA SER A 44 -9.89 -2.12 1.20
C SER A 44 -9.98 -3.41 0.39
N PHE A 45 -8.91 -4.22 0.34
CA PHE A 45 -8.94 -5.55 -0.26
C PHE A 45 -9.92 -6.49 0.45
N GLY A 46 -9.85 -6.56 1.79
CA GLY A 46 -10.75 -7.41 2.58
C GLY A 46 -12.23 -7.01 2.46
N ASN A 47 -12.52 -5.71 2.47
CA ASN A 47 -13.90 -5.21 2.40
C ASN A 47 -14.53 -5.42 1.02
N THR A 48 -13.78 -5.30 -0.08
CA THR A 48 -14.32 -5.51 -1.43
C THR A 48 -14.46 -7.00 -1.79
N VAL A 49 -13.64 -7.87 -1.21
CA VAL A 49 -13.70 -9.34 -1.46
C VAL A 49 -14.68 -10.06 -0.51
N SER A 50 -15.23 -9.36 0.50
CA SER A 50 -16.24 -9.88 1.41
C SER A 50 -17.56 -10.18 0.68
N GLY A 51 -17.65 -11.39 0.11
CA GLY A 51 -18.79 -11.87 -0.68
C GLY A 51 -18.39 -12.62 -1.96
N ILE A 52 -17.09 -12.79 -2.24
CA ILE A 52 -16.59 -13.53 -3.40
C ILE A 52 -16.09 -14.90 -2.94
N ASP A 53 -16.91 -15.94 -3.13
CA ASP A 53 -16.56 -17.31 -2.75
C ASP A 53 -15.64 -18.00 -3.77
N LEU A 54 -15.71 -17.60 -5.05
CA LEU A 54 -14.93 -18.21 -6.13
C LEU A 54 -14.62 -17.19 -7.25
N ILE A 55 -13.35 -17.10 -7.64
CA ILE A 55 -12.89 -16.36 -8.82
C ILE A 55 -12.47 -17.38 -9.89
N VAL A 56 -13.12 -17.36 -11.05
CA VAL A 56 -12.81 -18.24 -12.18
C VAL A 56 -12.33 -17.41 -13.36
N GLY A 57 -11.22 -17.81 -13.99
CA GLY A 57 -10.73 -17.21 -15.22
C GLY A 57 -9.74 -18.11 -15.94
N ALA A 58 -9.25 -17.66 -17.09
CA ALA A 58 -8.23 -18.40 -17.83
C ALA A 58 -6.93 -18.57 -17.02
N ARG A 59 -6.04 -19.43 -17.52
CA ARG A 59 -4.69 -19.62 -16.96
C ARG A 59 -3.93 -18.29 -16.89
N THR A 60 -3.96 -17.65 -15.72
CA THR A 60 -3.18 -16.46 -15.35
C THR A 60 -2.66 -16.62 -13.91
N GLY A 61 -1.92 -15.66 -13.38
CA GLY A 61 -1.51 -15.68 -11.97
C GLY A 61 -2.66 -15.27 -11.04
N ASP A 62 -2.82 -15.96 -9.92
CA ASP A 62 -3.93 -15.77 -8.95
C ASP A 62 -4.13 -14.30 -8.53
N ILE A 63 -3.03 -13.56 -8.33
CA ILE A 63 -3.07 -12.13 -7.97
C ILE A 63 -3.61 -11.29 -9.15
N ASN A 64 -3.19 -11.59 -10.38
CA ASN A 64 -3.65 -10.85 -11.56
C ASN A 64 -5.14 -11.08 -11.80
N LEU A 65 -5.60 -12.32 -11.61
CA LEU A 65 -7.00 -12.70 -11.69
C LEU A 65 -7.85 -11.93 -10.66
N LEU A 66 -7.42 -11.86 -9.40
CA LEU A 66 -8.11 -11.11 -8.35
C LEU A 66 -8.12 -9.60 -8.61
N LEU A 67 -6.98 -9.02 -8.99
CA LEU A 67 -6.87 -7.58 -9.27
C LEU A 67 -7.72 -7.18 -10.48
N TYR A 68 -7.74 -7.99 -11.54
CA TYR A 68 -8.53 -7.73 -12.73
C TYR A 68 -10.04 -7.93 -12.47
N SER A 69 -10.43 -9.02 -11.80
CA SER A 69 -11.85 -9.34 -11.56
C SER A 69 -12.52 -8.43 -10.54
N VAL A 70 -11.85 -8.13 -9.43
CA VAL A 70 -12.44 -7.39 -8.30
C VAL A 70 -12.10 -5.91 -8.35
N PHE A 71 -10.84 -5.56 -8.67
CA PHE A 71 -10.36 -4.18 -8.63
C PHE A 71 -10.30 -3.53 -10.01
N ARG A 72 -10.58 -4.28 -11.09
CA ARG A 72 -10.41 -3.84 -12.49
C ARG A 72 -9.04 -3.23 -12.78
N LEU A 73 -8.03 -3.68 -12.03
CA LEU A 73 -6.64 -3.22 -12.14
C LEU A 73 -5.82 -4.25 -12.91
N GLY A 74 -5.15 -3.81 -13.98
CA GLY A 74 -4.29 -4.66 -14.82
C GLY A 74 -4.94 -5.06 -16.16
N ASN A 75 -4.22 -5.87 -16.93
CA ASN A 75 -4.65 -6.37 -18.24
C ASN A 75 -4.94 -7.87 -18.15
N ALA A 76 -6.10 -8.30 -18.63
CA ALA A 76 -6.40 -9.71 -18.77
C ALA A 76 -5.51 -10.35 -19.85
N THR A 77 -4.64 -11.24 -19.43
CA THR A 77 -3.94 -12.14 -20.35
C THR A 77 -4.85 -13.36 -20.56
N ASN A 78 -5.34 -13.57 -21.79
CA ASN A 78 -6.35 -14.59 -22.14
C ASN A 78 -7.74 -14.42 -21.48
N ASN A 79 -8.47 -13.34 -21.79
CA ASN A 79 -9.90 -13.32 -21.46
C ASN A 79 -10.66 -14.42 -22.23
N ILE A 80 -11.42 -15.26 -21.52
CA ILE A 80 -12.32 -16.22 -22.15
C ILE A 80 -13.59 -15.47 -22.52
N ALA A 81 -13.90 -15.41 -23.82
CA ALA A 81 -15.18 -14.89 -24.26
C ALA A 81 -16.30 -15.82 -23.78
N TRP A 82 -17.43 -15.25 -23.35
CA TRP A 82 -18.60 -16.01 -22.91
C TRP A 82 -19.03 -17.09 -23.93
N ALA A 83 -18.87 -16.79 -25.23
CA ALA A 83 -19.12 -17.72 -26.32
C ALA A 83 -18.25 -19.00 -26.27
N SER A 84 -16.98 -18.90 -25.86
CA SER A 84 -16.09 -20.06 -25.74
C SER A 84 -16.42 -20.92 -24.52
N TYR A 85 -16.88 -20.32 -23.41
CA TYR A 85 -17.40 -21.09 -22.28
C TYR A 85 -18.61 -21.94 -22.71
N GLN A 86 -19.52 -21.35 -23.49
CA GLN A 86 -20.74 -22.01 -23.95
C GLN A 86 -20.51 -23.08 -25.03
N GLN A 87 -19.30 -23.16 -25.60
CA GLN A 87 -18.87 -24.26 -26.48
C GLN A 87 -18.26 -25.45 -25.72
N ILE A 88 -17.82 -25.24 -24.47
CA ILE A 88 -17.14 -26.25 -23.66
C ILE A 88 -18.07 -26.79 -22.56
N ALA A 89 -19.02 -25.98 -22.08
CA ALA A 89 -20.09 -26.37 -21.16
C ALA A 89 -21.22 -27.13 -21.89
#